data_AF-A0A5E4CBP0-F1
#
_entry.id   AF-A0A5E4CBP0-F1
#
_cell.length_a   1.000
_cell.length_b   1.000
_cell.length_c   1.000
_cell.angle_alpha   90.00
_cell.angle_beta   90.00
_cell.angle_gamma   90.00
#
_symmetry.space_group_name_H-M   'P 1'
#
loop_
_entity.id
_entity.type
_entity.pdbx_description
1 polymer ?
#
loop_
_entity_poly.entity_id
_entity_poly.type
_entity_poly.pdbx_seq_one_letter_code
_entity_poly.pdbx_strand_id
1 'polypeptide(L)'
;MSTFRGTFRSHAARCSAAHSELQRQVDALTKQNLELRDELRASGVPLLEARRRSTVSLPTTLGPDPLGSVSTFGNISPLLADEETRAEFVSCKSHSAPLQQRLPSTPVVPSTPVLQQRLTSTPVTSPKGLPEKPAPSGEAAHPMDTTRGEEEVEEKQYLDGKVEQTLSDGRTIVTFPNGTKKEISADRKTITTRFYNGDVKKIYYYAEAQTTHTTYPNGVEVVQFPNKQTEKFHPDGSKETVFPDGTVTQLKGGREEIVFPDGTVVIVKRNGDKTILFSNGQKEIHTAQFKRREFPDGTVKTVYCNGCQETKYATGRIKVKDETGSVILDGKWSHPQTHRCA
;
A
#
# COMPACT_ATOMS: atom_id res chain seq x y z
N MET A 1 41.03 12.96 41.66
CA MET A 1 40.23 11.89 41.02
C MET A 1 38.98 11.44 41.84
N SER A 2 38.41 12.26 42.74
CA SER A 2 37.18 11.87 43.48
C SER A 2 35.92 12.65 43.05
N THR A 3 36.06 13.82 42.43
CA THR A 3 34.93 14.66 41.98
C THR A 3 34.31 14.21 40.65
N PHE A 4 35.05 13.52 39.77
CA PHE A 4 34.60 13.07 38.45
C PHE A 4 33.67 11.83 38.48
N ARG A 5 33.80 10.97 39.50
CA ARG A 5 32.87 9.83 39.72
C ARG A 5 31.55 10.24 40.37
N GLY A 6 31.49 11.42 40.98
CA GLY A 6 30.27 11.97 41.60
C GLY A 6 29.34 12.61 40.58
N THR A 7 29.90 13.35 39.62
CA THR A 7 29.14 14.06 38.58
C THR A 7 28.56 13.12 37.52
N PHE A 8 29.29 12.07 37.11
CA PHE A 8 28.79 11.04 36.18
C PHE A 8 27.62 10.23 36.79
N ARG A 9 27.72 9.87 38.08
CA ARG A 9 26.63 9.18 38.80
C ARG A 9 25.41 10.09 39.02
N SER A 10 25.64 11.37 39.31
CA SER A 10 24.56 12.35 39.45
C SER A 10 23.84 12.58 38.11
N HIS A 11 24.57 12.64 36.99
CA HIS A 11 23.97 12.80 35.67
C HIS A 11 23.20 11.55 35.22
N ALA A 12 23.76 10.35 35.43
CA ALA A 12 23.08 9.08 35.16
C ALA A 12 21.82 8.88 36.03
N ALA A 13 21.86 9.27 37.30
CA ALA A 13 20.70 9.21 38.20
C ALA A 13 19.58 10.17 37.75
N ARG A 14 19.92 11.37 37.27
CA ARG A 14 18.93 12.33 36.73
C ARG A 14 18.31 11.84 35.42
N CYS A 15 19.10 11.23 34.53
CA CYS A 15 18.57 10.63 33.30
C CYS A 15 17.65 9.43 33.59
N SER A 16 18.02 8.58 34.57
CA SER A 16 17.16 7.49 35.01
C SER A 16 15.86 8.00 35.64
N ALA A 17 15.91 9.06 36.45
CA ALA A 17 14.73 9.66 37.07
C ALA A 17 13.78 10.28 36.02
N ALA A 18 14.32 10.99 35.03
CA ALA A 18 13.53 11.56 33.94
C ALA A 18 12.87 10.47 33.06
N HIS A 19 13.61 9.39 32.76
CA HIS A 19 13.07 8.25 32.02
C HIS A 19 11.98 7.51 32.81
N SER A 20 12.19 7.28 34.11
CA SER A 20 11.18 6.67 34.99
C SER A 20 9.92 7.54 35.13
N GLU A 21 10.07 8.87 35.19
CA GLU A 21 8.93 9.78 35.25
C GLU A 21 8.14 9.82 33.94
N LEU A 22 8.83 9.85 32.79
CA LEU A 22 8.16 9.78 31.49
C LEU A 22 7.45 8.44 31.29
N GLN A 23 8.07 7.33 31.69
CA GLN A 23 7.43 6.01 31.66
C GLN A 23 6.19 5.98 32.55
N ARG A 24 6.26 6.55 33.76
CA ARG A 24 5.10 6.66 34.67
C ARG A 24 3.96 7.46 34.06
N GLN A 25 4.26 8.52 33.31
CA GLN A 25 3.26 9.33 32.61
C GLN A 25 2.61 8.56 31.45
N VAL A 26 3.41 7.84 30.66
CA VAL A 26 2.90 6.98 29.58
C VAL A 26 1.99 5.87 30.14
N ASP A 27 2.40 5.23 31.23
CA ASP A 27 1.60 4.17 31.85
C ASP A 27 0.29 4.71 32.44
N ALA A 28 0.33 5.91 33.05
CA ALA A 28 -0.87 6.58 33.56
C ALA A 28 -1.86 6.96 32.44
N LEU A 29 -1.37 7.53 31.34
CA LEU A 29 -2.17 7.86 30.15
C LEU A 29 -2.73 6.61 29.48
N THR A 30 -1.96 5.52 29.44
CA THR A 30 -2.41 4.24 28.89
C THR A 30 -3.54 3.66 29.74
N LYS A 31 -3.44 3.76 31.07
CA LYS A 31 -4.49 3.34 31.99
C LYS A 31 -5.77 4.17 31.82
N GLN A 32 -5.66 5.50 31.73
CA GLN A 32 -6.81 6.37 31.51
C GLN A 32 -7.49 6.10 30.16
N ASN A 33 -6.72 5.88 29.09
CA ASN A 33 -7.29 5.54 27.79
C ASN A 33 -8.01 4.19 27.81
N LEU A 34 -7.53 3.22 28.60
CA LEU A 34 -8.21 1.95 28.77
C LEU A 34 -9.53 2.11 29.55
N GLU A 35 -9.51 2.88 30.64
CA GLU A 35 -10.68 3.18 31.46
C GLU A 35 -11.76 3.92 30.66
N LEU A 36 -11.38 4.93 29.87
CA LEU A 36 -12.30 5.64 28.97
C LEU A 36 -12.89 4.73 27.89
N ARG A 37 -12.12 3.76 27.38
CA ARG A 37 -12.62 2.78 26.41
C ARG A 37 -13.61 1.81 27.05
N ASP A 38 -13.39 1.45 28.31
CA ASP A 38 -14.30 0.61 29.07
C ASP A 38 -15.58 1.37 29.47
N GLU A 39 -15.48 2.66 29.81
CA GLU A 39 -16.63 3.54 30.02
C GLU A 39 -17.44 3.77 28.73
N LEU A 40 -16.79 3.97 27.58
CA LEU A 40 -17.46 4.05 26.28
C LEU A 40 -18.16 2.74 25.90
N ARG A 41 -17.60 1.60 26.31
CA ARG A 41 -18.21 0.28 26.12
C ARG A 41 -19.38 0.05 27.08
N ALA A 42 -19.27 0.51 28.33
CA ALA A 42 -20.29 0.37 29.37
C ALA A 42 -21.46 1.36 29.22
N SER A 43 -21.22 2.55 28.68
CA SER A 43 -22.25 3.55 28.38
C SER A 43 -23.13 3.19 27.19
N GLY A 44 -22.81 2.10 26.48
CA GLY A 44 -23.75 1.37 25.62
C GLY A 44 -24.44 2.23 24.56
N VAL A 45 -23.76 3.24 24.01
CA VAL A 45 -24.33 4.07 22.95
C VAL A 45 -24.51 3.20 21.69
N PRO A 46 -25.75 2.89 21.27
CA PRO A 46 -25.96 2.10 20.07
C PRO A 46 -25.66 3.00 18.87
N LEU A 47 -24.67 2.61 18.07
CA LEU A 47 -24.41 3.24 16.78
C LEU A 47 -25.63 2.99 15.86
N LEU A 48 -26.45 4.02 15.69
CA LEU A 48 -27.53 4.07 14.71
C LEU A 48 -26.94 4.23 13.29
N GLU A 49 -26.53 3.13 12.68
CA GLU A 49 -26.42 3.01 11.22
C GLU A 49 -27.81 2.65 10.65
N ALA A 50 -28.53 3.71 10.27
CA ALA A 50 -29.63 3.84 9.31
C ALA A 50 -30.43 2.59 8.83
N ARG A 51 -31.76 2.63 9.05
CA ARG A 51 -32.74 2.54 7.94
C ARG A 51 -34.12 3.09 8.31
N ARG A 52 -34.55 4.11 7.58
CA ARG A 52 -35.96 4.52 7.47
C ARG A 52 -36.82 3.29 7.16
N ARG A 53 -37.78 2.95 8.02
CA ARG A 53 -39.03 2.31 7.61
C ARG A 53 -40.18 3.02 8.27
N SER A 54 -40.96 3.69 7.42
CA SER A 54 -42.31 4.11 7.69
C SER A 54 -43.10 2.93 8.27
N THR A 55 -43.88 3.26 9.28
CA THR A 55 -45.00 2.50 9.83
C THR A 55 -45.95 2.03 8.73
N VAL A 56 -46.45 0.79 8.86
CA VAL A 56 -47.87 0.39 8.71
C VAL A 56 -48.02 -1.13 8.90
N SER A 57 -48.79 -1.46 9.96
CA SER A 57 -49.65 -2.63 10.27
C SER A 57 -49.16 -4.09 10.46
N LEU A 58 -49.48 -4.59 11.67
CA LEU A 58 -49.86 -5.93 12.20
C LEU A 58 -50.79 -6.78 11.29
N PRO A 59 -50.98 -8.13 11.48
CA PRO A 59 -51.28 -8.78 12.79
C PRO A 59 -50.70 -10.19 13.13
N THR A 60 -50.63 -10.44 14.45
CA THR A 60 -50.97 -11.63 15.29
C THR A 60 -50.80 -13.05 14.70
N THR A 61 -50.12 -14.03 15.35
CA THR A 61 -50.68 -14.89 16.41
C THR A 61 -49.63 -15.83 17.09
N LEU A 62 -49.65 -15.84 18.43
CA LEU A 62 -49.32 -16.84 19.50
C LEU A 62 -48.41 -18.07 19.27
N GLY A 63 -47.50 -18.28 20.24
CA GLY A 63 -46.99 -19.59 20.69
C GLY A 63 -45.64 -19.55 21.44
N PRO A 64 -45.52 -20.02 22.72
CA PRO A 64 -44.31 -19.88 23.54
C PRO A 64 -43.47 -21.18 23.70
N ASP A 65 -42.14 -20.98 23.80
CA ASP A 65 -41.12 -21.65 24.66
C ASP A 65 -40.85 -23.19 24.59
N PRO A 66 -39.76 -23.72 25.18
CA PRO A 66 -38.33 -23.39 25.00
C PRO A 66 -37.39 -24.65 24.98
N LEU A 67 -36.07 -24.40 24.86
CA LEU A 67 -34.92 -25.25 25.21
C LEU A 67 -34.53 -26.48 24.35
N GLY A 68 -33.25 -26.48 23.93
CA GLY A 68 -32.38 -27.65 24.12
C GLY A 68 -31.58 -28.15 22.91
N SER A 69 -30.26 -28.29 23.12
CA SER A 69 -29.26 -29.07 22.36
C SER A 69 -28.70 -28.53 21.03
N VAL A 70 -27.44 -28.71 20.62
CA VAL A 70 -26.12 -28.96 21.24
C VAL A 70 -25.09 -29.00 20.08
N SER A 71 -23.85 -28.61 20.39
CA SER A 71 -22.56 -28.98 19.77
C SER A 71 -22.03 -28.37 18.46
N THR A 72 -20.84 -27.75 18.65
CA THR A 72 -19.64 -27.73 17.78
C THR A 72 -19.68 -27.01 16.44
N PHE A 73 -18.91 -25.92 16.31
CA PHE A 73 -17.57 -25.97 15.69
C PHE A 73 -16.88 -24.59 15.77
N GLY A 74 -15.56 -24.62 15.99
CA GLY A 74 -14.61 -23.81 15.21
C GLY A 74 -14.61 -22.29 15.39
N ASN A 75 -13.84 -21.85 16.35
CA ASN A 75 -13.38 -20.49 16.60
C ASN A 75 -12.41 -20.02 15.50
N ILE A 76 -12.72 -18.97 14.72
CA ILE A 76 -11.73 -18.01 14.17
C ILE A 76 -12.38 -16.62 14.05
N SER A 77 -11.90 -15.67 14.85
CA SER A 77 -12.20 -14.24 14.77
C SER A 77 -11.63 -13.60 13.50
N PRO A 78 -12.33 -12.65 12.85
CA PRO A 78 -11.73 -11.79 11.84
C PRO A 78 -11.09 -10.54 12.47
N LEU A 79 -9.84 -10.34 12.08
CA LEU A 79 -9.03 -9.14 12.22
C LEU A 79 -9.76 -7.90 11.66
N LEU A 80 -9.83 -6.84 12.45
CA LEU A 80 -10.30 -5.51 12.03
C LEU A 80 -9.12 -4.57 11.77
N ALA A 81 -9.11 -4.07 10.53
CA ALA A 81 -8.83 -2.70 10.08
C ALA A 81 -7.70 -1.90 10.77
N ASP A 82 -6.60 -1.74 10.02
CA ASP A 82 -5.60 -0.68 10.20
C ASP A 82 -6.24 0.70 9.93
N GLU A 83 -6.24 1.58 10.94
CA GLU A 83 -6.58 3.00 10.80
C GLU A 83 -5.28 3.81 10.60
N GLU A 84 -5.24 4.53 9.48
CA GLU A 84 -4.13 5.34 8.99
C GLU A 84 -3.92 6.57 9.88
N THR A 85 -2.88 6.56 10.73
CA THR A 85 -2.45 7.77 11.46
C THR A 85 -1.25 8.40 10.76
N ARG A 86 -1.50 9.47 10.00
CA ARG A 86 -0.49 10.37 9.45
C ARG A 86 0.20 11.12 10.58
N ALA A 87 1.39 10.67 10.98
CA ALA A 87 2.22 11.38 11.94
C ALA A 87 3.09 12.42 11.23
N GLU A 88 2.80 13.70 11.44
CA GLU A 88 3.77 14.77 11.18
C GLU A 88 4.88 14.67 12.23
N PHE A 89 6.08 14.30 11.80
CA PHE A 89 7.27 14.30 12.67
C PHE A 89 8.18 15.49 12.39
N VAL A 90 8.45 16.22 13.46
CA VAL A 90 9.40 17.33 13.55
C VAL A 90 10.80 16.83 13.18
N SER A 91 11.30 17.31 12.06
CA SER A 91 12.66 17.08 11.60
C SER A 91 13.67 17.77 12.53
N CYS A 92 14.53 17.00 13.19
CA CYS A 92 15.70 17.55 13.88
C CYS A 92 16.69 18.11 12.85
N LYS A 93 16.67 19.44 12.68
CA LYS A 93 17.72 20.19 11.99
C LYS A 93 18.90 20.35 12.94
N SER A 94 20.01 19.66 12.65
CA SER A 94 21.30 19.91 13.31
C SER A 94 22.25 20.52 12.28
N HIS A 95 22.74 21.72 12.57
CA HIS A 95 23.70 22.45 11.75
C HIS A 95 25.10 21.84 11.90
N SER A 96 25.69 21.38 10.80
CA SER A 96 27.14 21.12 10.65
C SER A 96 27.50 21.16 9.16
N ALA A 97 28.62 21.81 8.83
CA ALA A 97 29.07 22.17 7.48
C ALA A 97 29.28 20.98 6.50
N PRO A 98 29.21 21.21 5.17
CA PRO A 98 29.03 20.15 4.17
C PRO A 98 30.35 19.51 3.74
N LEU A 99 30.37 18.18 3.62
CA LEU A 99 31.30 17.50 2.72
C LEU A 99 30.58 17.25 1.40
N GLN A 100 31.10 17.88 0.34
CA GLN A 100 30.57 17.87 -1.02
C GLN A 100 30.41 16.42 -1.54
N GLN A 101 29.15 16.02 -1.68
CA GLN A 101 28.59 15.52 -2.93
C GLN A 101 27.11 15.94 -2.90
N ARG A 102 26.71 16.70 -3.92
CA ARG A 102 25.35 17.20 -4.11
C ARG A 102 24.41 15.99 -4.07
N LEU A 103 23.59 15.88 -3.02
CA LEU A 103 22.41 15.02 -3.06
C LEU A 103 21.66 15.39 -4.34
N PRO A 104 21.18 14.43 -5.16
CA PRO A 104 20.09 14.77 -6.06
C PRO A 104 19.00 15.33 -5.15
N SER A 105 18.64 16.60 -5.38
CA SER A 105 17.46 17.18 -4.79
C SER A 105 16.36 16.16 -5.02
N THR A 106 15.83 15.58 -3.94
CA THR A 106 14.62 14.78 -4.02
C THR A 106 13.67 15.56 -4.90
N PRO A 107 13.23 15.06 -6.07
CA PRO A 107 12.04 15.63 -6.66
C PRO A 107 11.01 15.51 -5.55
N VAL A 108 10.42 16.65 -5.18
CA VAL A 108 9.16 16.65 -4.47
C VAL A 108 8.22 15.91 -5.41
N VAL A 109 8.12 14.60 -5.23
CA VAL A 109 7.09 13.81 -5.87
C VAL A 109 5.81 14.43 -5.32
N PRO A 110 4.99 15.10 -6.14
CA PRO A 110 3.73 15.60 -5.62
C PRO A 110 2.99 14.37 -5.10
N SER A 111 2.78 14.32 -3.78
CA SER A 111 1.82 13.42 -3.17
C SER A 111 0.43 13.93 -3.57
N THR A 112 0.06 13.73 -4.84
CA THR A 112 -1.32 13.78 -5.24
C THR A 112 -1.96 12.49 -4.73
N PRO A 113 -3.06 12.55 -3.95
CA PRO A 113 -3.84 11.36 -3.66
C PRO A 113 -4.52 10.94 -4.97
N VAL A 114 -3.89 10.06 -5.74
CA VAL A 114 -4.49 9.49 -6.94
C VAL A 114 -5.34 8.30 -6.52
N LEU A 115 -6.61 8.61 -6.25
CA LEU A 115 -7.78 7.76 -6.45
C LEU A 115 -7.68 6.34 -5.87
N GLN A 116 -7.68 6.22 -4.53
CA GLN A 116 -8.37 5.11 -3.90
C GLN A 116 -9.87 5.32 -4.08
N GLN A 117 -10.41 4.91 -5.23
CA GLN A 117 -11.81 4.50 -5.30
C GLN A 117 -11.84 3.08 -5.81
N ARG A 118 -12.11 2.20 -4.85
CA ARG A 118 -12.80 0.94 -5.03
C ARG A 118 -13.98 1.17 -5.99
N LEU A 119 -13.80 0.85 -7.27
CA LEU A 119 -14.91 0.72 -8.22
C LEU A 119 -15.63 -0.59 -7.95
N THR A 120 -16.42 -0.61 -6.87
CA THR A 120 -17.55 -1.51 -6.74
C THR A 120 -18.80 -0.71 -7.07
N SER A 121 -19.28 -0.81 -8.31
CA SER A 121 -20.62 -0.31 -8.67
C SER A 121 -21.37 -1.34 -9.50
N THR A 122 -22.31 -2.01 -8.82
CA THR A 122 -23.57 -2.50 -9.39
C THR A 122 -24.70 -1.62 -8.84
N PRO A 123 -25.84 -1.51 -9.53
CA PRO A 123 -26.46 -0.22 -9.85
C PRO A 123 -27.62 0.17 -8.92
N VAL A 124 -27.91 1.47 -8.81
CA VAL A 124 -29.17 2.00 -8.28
C VAL A 124 -29.74 3.07 -9.20
N THR A 125 -30.60 2.59 -10.11
CA THR A 125 -31.96 3.04 -10.46
C THR A 125 -32.42 4.47 -10.14
N SER A 126 -32.75 5.20 -11.22
CA SER A 126 -33.60 6.40 -11.30
C SER A 126 -35.07 6.15 -10.94
N PRO A 127 -35.88 7.17 -10.56
CA PRO A 127 -37.29 7.00 -10.26
C PRO A 127 -38.22 6.98 -11.49
N LYS A 128 -39.32 6.23 -11.32
CA LYS A 128 -40.38 5.84 -12.25
C LYS A 128 -41.34 6.96 -12.72
N GLY A 129 -41.89 6.76 -13.91
CA GLY A 129 -43.29 7.04 -14.27
C GLY A 129 -43.79 5.97 -15.28
N LEU A 130 -44.89 5.29 -14.97
CA LEU A 130 -45.62 4.29 -15.80
C LEU A 130 -47.09 4.75 -15.92
N PRO A 131 -47.87 4.33 -16.93
CA PRO A 131 -48.78 3.15 -16.83
C PRO A 131 -48.84 2.35 -18.17
N GLU A 132 -49.39 1.14 -18.38
CA GLU A 132 -50.16 0.14 -17.62
C GLU A 132 -50.16 -1.21 -18.40
N LYS A 133 -50.54 -2.30 -17.72
CA LYS A 133 -50.61 -3.72 -18.17
C LYS A 133 -51.88 -3.99 -19.01
N PRO A 134 -52.01 -5.11 -19.76
CA PRO A 134 -52.51 -6.36 -19.16
C PRO A 134 -51.86 -7.67 -19.67
N ALA A 135 -51.94 -8.71 -18.84
CA ALA A 135 -51.81 -10.13 -19.21
C ALA A 135 -53.14 -10.80 -18.81
N PRO A 136 -53.57 -11.94 -19.40
CA PRO A 136 -53.04 -13.22 -18.92
C PRO A 136 -52.94 -14.39 -19.94
N SER A 137 -52.06 -15.33 -19.57
CA SER A 137 -52.12 -16.81 -19.70
C SER A 137 -52.39 -17.51 -21.05
N GLY A 138 -51.44 -18.37 -21.43
CA GLY A 138 -51.61 -19.49 -22.35
C GLY A 138 -50.32 -20.31 -22.49
N GLU A 139 -50.34 -21.51 -21.93
CA GLU A 139 -49.30 -22.55 -21.85
C GLU A 139 -48.82 -23.07 -23.23
N ALA A 140 -47.50 -23.28 -23.41
CA ALA A 140 -46.91 -24.50 -24.01
C ALA A 140 -45.39 -24.37 -24.27
N ALA A 141 -44.64 -25.30 -23.65
CA ALA A 141 -43.42 -25.99 -24.10
C ALA A 141 -42.31 -25.25 -24.90
N HIS A 142 -41.09 -25.29 -24.36
CA HIS A 142 -39.83 -25.07 -25.08
C HIS A 142 -39.64 -26.12 -26.21
N PRO A 143 -38.87 -25.77 -27.26
CA PRO A 143 -37.45 -26.14 -27.23
C PRO A 143 -36.50 -25.02 -27.66
N MET A 144 -35.27 -25.16 -27.15
CA MET A 144 -34.06 -24.46 -27.55
C MET A 144 -33.90 -24.42 -29.08
N ASP A 145 -33.82 -23.23 -29.65
CA ASP A 145 -32.76 -22.80 -30.57
C ASP A 145 -33.00 -21.33 -30.92
N THR A 146 -32.09 -20.44 -30.52
CA THR A 146 -32.02 -19.13 -31.16
C THR A 146 -30.57 -18.67 -31.06
N THR A 147 -29.77 -19.15 -32.01
CA THR A 147 -28.87 -18.27 -32.77
C THR A 147 -29.62 -16.99 -33.10
N ARG A 148 -29.60 -16.02 -32.17
CA ARG A 148 -30.09 -14.68 -32.44
C ARG A 148 -28.96 -14.03 -33.21
N GLY A 149 -29.04 -14.15 -34.54
CA GLY A 149 -28.20 -13.42 -35.46
C GLY A 149 -28.24 -11.95 -35.06
N GLU A 150 -27.17 -11.50 -34.42
CA GLU A 150 -26.83 -10.09 -34.42
C GLU A 150 -26.56 -9.78 -35.89
N GLU A 151 -27.44 -8.99 -36.52
CA GLU A 151 -27.41 -8.74 -37.96
C GLU A 151 -26.02 -8.20 -38.34
N GLU A 152 -25.28 -9.03 -39.06
CA GLU A 152 -23.96 -8.75 -39.62
C GLU A 152 -24.13 -7.78 -40.78
N VAL A 153 -23.42 -6.65 -40.75
CA VAL A 153 -23.54 -5.61 -41.77
C VAL A 153 -22.43 -5.71 -42.80
N GLU A 154 -21.21 -6.09 -42.41
CA GLU A 154 -20.07 -6.16 -43.32
C GLU A 154 -19.03 -7.18 -42.83
N GLU A 155 -18.68 -8.14 -43.69
CA GLU A 155 -17.62 -9.14 -43.47
C GLU A 155 -16.44 -8.89 -44.43
N LYS A 156 -15.22 -8.89 -43.90
CA LYS A 156 -13.96 -8.81 -44.67
C LYS A 156 -13.07 -9.99 -44.31
N GLN A 157 -12.85 -10.86 -45.30
CA GLN A 157 -11.89 -11.96 -45.20
C GLN A 157 -10.56 -11.56 -45.84
N TYR A 158 -9.47 -11.86 -45.14
CA TYR A 158 -8.11 -11.57 -45.57
C TYR A 158 -7.39 -12.87 -45.98
N LEU A 159 -6.38 -12.75 -46.85
CA LEU A 159 -5.60 -13.89 -47.37
C LEU A 159 -4.87 -14.69 -46.29
N ASP A 160 -4.63 -14.10 -45.13
CA ASP A 160 -4.00 -14.72 -43.97
C ASP A 160 -4.99 -15.55 -43.11
N GLY A 161 -6.25 -15.67 -43.54
CA GLY A 161 -7.32 -16.37 -42.82
C GLY A 161 -7.95 -15.58 -41.68
N LYS A 162 -7.58 -14.30 -41.52
CA LYS A 162 -8.25 -13.39 -40.59
C LYS A 162 -9.61 -12.99 -41.16
N VAL A 163 -10.63 -12.94 -40.30
CA VAL A 163 -11.97 -12.47 -40.63
C VAL A 163 -12.32 -11.27 -39.77
N GLU A 164 -12.82 -10.20 -40.36
CA GLU A 164 -13.27 -8.99 -39.68
C GLU A 164 -14.75 -8.74 -39.98
N GLN A 165 -15.57 -8.73 -38.94
CA GLN A 165 -17.02 -8.61 -39.01
C GLN A 165 -17.45 -7.34 -38.28
N THR A 166 -18.21 -6.47 -38.95
CA THR A 166 -18.84 -5.31 -38.32
C THR A 166 -20.32 -5.60 -38.09
N LEU A 167 -20.75 -5.49 -36.83
CA LEU A 167 -22.11 -5.73 -36.40
C LEU A 167 -22.99 -4.48 -36.61
N SER A 168 -24.30 -4.69 -36.70
CA SER A 168 -25.30 -3.62 -36.83
C SER A 168 -25.28 -2.59 -35.70
N ASP A 169 -24.80 -2.95 -34.51
CA ASP A 169 -24.64 -2.03 -33.38
C ASP A 169 -23.32 -1.24 -33.39
N GLY A 170 -22.51 -1.40 -34.45
CA GLY A 170 -21.24 -0.72 -34.64
C GLY A 170 -20.03 -1.39 -33.99
N ARG A 171 -20.20 -2.52 -33.28
CA ARG A 171 -19.07 -3.31 -32.79
C ARG A 171 -18.32 -3.99 -33.94
N THR A 172 -17.01 -4.13 -33.80
CA THR A 172 -16.17 -4.88 -34.77
C THR A 172 -15.57 -6.10 -34.09
N ILE A 173 -15.76 -7.28 -34.68
CA ILE A 173 -15.19 -8.55 -34.23
C ILE A 173 -14.15 -9.00 -35.25
N VAL A 174 -12.91 -9.20 -34.79
CA VAL A 174 -11.84 -9.79 -35.57
C VAL A 174 -11.60 -11.21 -35.08
N THR A 175 -11.78 -12.20 -35.95
CA THR A 175 -11.50 -13.61 -35.69
C THR A 175 -10.21 -14.00 -36.41
N PHE A 176 -9.25 -14.53 -35.64
CA PHE A 176 -7.98 -15.02 -36.16
C PHE A 176 -8.06 -16.52 -36.48
N PRO A 177 -7.22 -17.05 -37.40
CA PRO A 177 -7.22 -18.47 -37.77
C PRO A 177 -7.06 -19.45 -36.60
N ASN A 178 -6.36 -19.03 -35.55
CA ASN A 178 -6.14 -19.83 -34.35
C ASN A 178 -7.35 -19.87 -33.39
N GLY A 179 -8.47 -19.22 -33.73
CA GLY A 179 -9.68 -19.13 -32.91
C GLY A 179 -9.70 -17.98 -31.90
N THR A 180 -8.62 -17.19 -31.80
CA THR A 180 -8.61 -15.96 -31.00
C THR A 180 -9.59 -14.95 -31.58
N LYS A 181 -10.38 -14.29 -30.72
CA LYS A 181 -11.34 -13.25 -31.11
C LYS A 181 -11.01 -11.93 -30.44
N LYS A 182 -11.02 -10.84 -31.20
CA LYS A 182 -10.84 -9.47 -30.71
C LYS A 182 -12.08 -8.66 -31.03
N GLU A 183 -12.80 -8.24 -30.00
CA GLU A 183 -14.00 -7.41 -30.07
C GLU A 183 -13.63 -5.96 -29.73
N ILE A 184 -14.05 -5.03 -30.59
CA ILE A 184 -13.87 -3.58 -30.42
C ILE A 184 -15.27 -2.98 -30.27
N SER A 185 -15.50 -2.23 -29.18
CA SER A 185 -16.78 -1.58 -28.94
C SER A 185 -17.08 -0.50 -29.99
N ALA A 186 -18.36 -0.19 -30.21
CA ALA A 186 -18.79 0.82 -31.18
C ALA A 186 -18.18 2.21 -30.92
N ASP A 187 -18.00 2.57 -29.64
CA ASP A 187 -17.36 3.81 -29.22
C ASP A 187 -15.81 3.76 -29.26
N ARG A 188 -15.24 2.61 -29.65
CA ARG A 188 -13.79 2.30 -29.67
C ARG A 188 -13.07 2.50 -28.34
N LYS A 189 -13.80 2.63 -27.22
CA LYS A 189 -13.19 2.81 -25.89
C LYS A 189 -12.80 1.48 -25.24
N THR A 190 -13.40 0.37 -25.65
CA THR A 190 -13.14 -0.95 -25.08
C THR A 190 -12.70 -1.93 -26.15
N ILE A 191 -11.62 -2.66 -25.88
CA ILE A 191 -11.15 -3.77 -26.71
C ILE A 191 -11.05 -5.00 -25.83
N THR A 192 -11.78 -6.06 -26.17
CA THR A 192 -11.73 -7.34 -25.48
C THR A 192 -11.12 -8.40 -26.40
N THR A 193 -10.02 -8.99 -26.01
CA THR A 193 -9.40 -10.12 -26.72
C THR A 193 -9.63 -11.40 -25.93
N ARG A 194 -10.26 -12.39 -26.56
CA ARG A 194 -10.48 -13.75 -26.05
C ARG A 194 -9.55 -14.68 -26.80
N PHE A 195 -8.54 -15.18 -26.11
CA PHE A 195 -7.54 -16.08 -26.69
C PHE A 195 -8.12 -17.50 -26.81
N TYR A 196 -7.54 -18.29 -27.72
CA TYR A 196 -7.94 -19.67 -27.98
C TYR A 196 -7.87 -20.59 -26.76
N ASN A 197 -7.01 -20.27 -25.79
CA ASN A 197 -6.86 -20.99 -24.52
C ASN A 197 -7.88 -20.57 -23.46
N GLY A 198 -8.82 -19.67 -23.78
CA GLY A 198 -9.84 -19.15 -22.86
C GLY A 198 -9.42 -17.88 -22.11
N ASP A 199 -8.17 -17.45 -22.21
CA ASP A 199 -7.70 -16.22 -21.56
C ASP A 199 -8.42 -14.98 -22.11
N VAL A 200 -8.65 -13.98 -21.26
CA VAL A 200 -9.29 -12.73 -21.65
C VAL A 200 -8.41 -11.54 -21.27
N LYS A 201 -8.07 -10.72 -22.27
CA LYS A 201 -7.44 -9.41 -22.08
C LYS A 201 -8.43 -8.31 -22.40
N LYS A 202 -8.56 -7.31 -21.52
CA LYS A 202 -9.43 -6.14 -21.73
C LYS A 202 -8.59 -4.88 -21.73
N ILE A 203 -8.88 -3.97 -22.66
CA ILE A 203 -8.25 -2.64 -22.74
C ILE A 203 -9.38 -1.61 -22.73
N TYR A 204 -9.31 -0.67 -21.80
CA TYR A 204 -10.21 0.47 -21.67
C TYR A 204 -9.45 1.76 -21.94
N TYR A 205 -10.01 2.63 -22.75
CA TYR A 205 -9.47 3.95 -23.05
C TYR A 205 -10.38 5.04 -22.47
N TYR A 206 -9.88 5.76 -21.47
CA TYR A 206 -10.55 6.89 -20.85
C TYR A 206 -10.20 8.16 -21.61
N ALA A 207 -11.02 8.51 -22.60
CA ALA A 207 -10.73 9.60 -23.54
C ALA A 207 -10.46 10.95 -22.86
N GLU A 208 -11.21 11.30 -21.82
CA GLU A 208 -11.05 12.57 -21.09
C GLU A 208 -9.69 12.68 -20.39
N ALA A 209 -9.27 11.60 -19.70
CA ALA A 209 -7.98 11.53 -19.04
C ALA A 209 -6.83 11.13 -19.97
N GLN A 210 -7.13 10.74 -21.22
CA GLN A 210 -6.20 10.13 -22.17
C GLN A 210 -5.43 8.93 -21.59
N THR A 211 -6.10 8.17 -20.72
CA THR A 211 -5.51 7.05 -19.95
C THR A 211 -5.94 5.72 -20.53
N THR A 212 -4.98 4.79 -20.69
CA THR A 212 -5.27 3.41 -21.10
C THR A 212 -5.15 2.48 -19.91
N HIS A 213 -6.19 1.71 -19.64
CA HIS A 213 -6.20 0.67 -18.60
C HIS A 213 -6.33 -0.70 -19.23
N THR A 214 -5.37 -1.59 -18.96
CA THR A 214 -5.33 -2.95 -19.47
C THR A 214 -5.43 -3.95 -18.32
N THR A 215 -6.39 -4.86 -18.39
CA THR A 215 -6.48 -6.03 -17.50
C THR A 215 -5.98 -7.27 -18.25
N TYR A 216 -4.97 -7.93 -17.70
CA TYR A 216 -4.39 -9.15 -18.25
C TYR A 216 -5.04 -10.41 -17.66
N PRO A 217 -4.96 -11.56 -18.36
CA PRO A 217 -5.57 -12.82 -17.92
C PRO A 217 -5.10 -13.29 -16.54
N ASN A 218 -3.86 -13.00 -16.16
CA ASN A 218 -3.29 -13.31 -14.85
C ASN A 218 -3.76 -12.36 -13.72
N GLY A 219 -4.72 -11.47 -14.01
CA GLY A 219 -5.24 -10.49 -13.06
C GLY A 219 -4.36 -9.25 -12.86
N VAL A 220 -3.23 -9.14 -13.57
CA VAL A 220 -2.41 -7.92 -13.54
C VAL A 220 -3.14 -6.81 -14.26
N GLU A 221 -3.22 -5.64 -13.64
CA GLU A 221 -3.77 -4.43 -14.24
C GLU A 221 -2.64 -3.44 -14.53
N VAL A 222 -2.69 -2.80 -15.70
CA VAL A 222 -1.70 -1.80 -16.13
C VAL A 222 -2.43 -0.55 -16.57
N VAL A 223 -2.11 0.58 -15.94
CA VAL A 223 -2.65 1.90 -16.24
C VAL A 223 -1.52 2.76 -16.83
N GLN A 224 -1.72 3.25 -18.05
CA GLN A 224 -0.77 4.10 -18.77
C GLN A 224 -1.35 5.51 -18.90
N PHE A 225 -0.62 6.48 -18.38
CA PHE A 225 -1.01 7.88 -18.37
C PHE A 225 -0.36 8.65 -19.54
N PRO A 226 -0.91 9.82 -19.93
CA PRO A 226 -0.39 10.63 -21.03
C PRO A 226 1.06 11.10 -20.82
N ASN A 227 1.45 11.31 -19.57
CA ASN A 227 2.80 11.72 -19.20
C ASN A 227 3.83 10.59 -19.34
N LYS A 228 3.44 9.41 -19.86
CA LYS A 228 4.25 8.17 -19.94
C LYS A 228 4.49 7.47 -18.60
N GLN A 229 3.88 7.94 -17.52
CA GLN A 229 3.84 7.18 -16.28
C GLN A 229 3.02 5.92 -16.51
N THR A 230 3.52 4.80 -15.98
CA THR A 230 2.82 3.52 -16.02
C THR A 230 2.69 2.98 -14.61
N GLU A 231 1.49 2.59 -14.21
CA GLU A 231 1.23 1.91 -12.95
C GLU A 231 0.77 0.49 -13.22
N LYS A 232 1.33 -0.46 -12.49
CA LYS A 232 1.04 -1.88 -12.58
C LYS A 232 0.60 -2.40 -11.22
N PHE A 233 -0.56 -3.03 -11.19
CA PHE A 233 -1.16 -3.59 -9.99
C PHE A 233 -1.21 -5.11 -10.13
N HIS A 234 -0.74 -5.79 -9.09
CA HIS A 234 -0.72 -7.24 -9.04
C HIS A 234 -1.82 -7.78 -8.11
N PRO A 235 -2.36 -8.98 -8.37
CA PRO A 235 -3.38 -9.60 -7.52
C PRO A 235 -2.94 -9.83 -6.06
N ASP A 236 -1.64 -9.92 -5.80
CA ASP A 236 -1.07 -10.04 -4.44
C ASP A 236 -1.04 -8.71 -3.66
N GLY A 237 -1.58 -7.64 -4.25
CA GLY A 237 -1.59 -6.29 -3.71
C GLY A 237 -0.29 -5.51 -3.94
N SER A 238 0.72 -6.10 -4.59
CA SER A 238 1.92 -5.36 -4.95
C SER A 238 1.65 -4.38 -6.10
N LYS A 239 2.34 -3.23 -6.04
CA LYS A 239 2.22 -2.16 -7.02
C LYS A 239 3.60 -1.79 -7.54
N GLU A 240 3.71 -1.52 -8.83
CA GLU A 240 4.90 -0.96 -9.47
C GLU A 240 4.50 0.30 -10.23
N THR A 241 5.22 1.40 -10.04
CA THR A 241 5.06 2.64 -10.81
C THR A 241 6.36 2.95 -11.53
N VAL A 242 6.28 3.12 -12.85
CA VAL A 242 7.38 3.60 -13.69
C VAL A 242 7.09 5.05 -14.04
N PHE A 243 7.99 5.95 -13.63
CA PHE A 243 7.90 7.37 -13.87
C PHE A 243 8.59 7.77 -15.19
N PRO A 244 8.23 8.92 -15.77
CA PRO A 244 8.77 9.36 -17.06
C PRO A 244 10.27 9.64 -17.05
N ASP A 245 10.83 9.93 -15.87
CA ASP A 245 12.27 10.13 -15.66
C ASP A 245 13.06 8.82 -15.55
N GLY A 246 12.37 7.66 -15.59
CA GLY A 246 12.96 6.33 -15.43
C GLY A 246 13.03 5.85 -13.98
N THR A 247 12.58 6.64 -13.01
CA THR A 247 12.44 6.20 -11.62
C THR A 247 11.39 5.11 -11.55
N VAL A 248 11.66 4.03 -10.80
CA VAL A 248 10.72 2.92 -10.58
C VAL A 248 10.44 2.82 -9.09
N THR A 249 9.17 2.85 -8.69
CA THR A 249 8.76 2.55 -7.32
C THR A 249 8.05 1.21 -7.27
N GLN A 250 8.33 0.41 -6.25
CA GLN A 250 7.70 -0.89 -6.02
C GLN A 250 7.23 -0.98 -4.57
N LEU A 251 5.94 -1.22 -4.37
CA LEU A 251 5.33 -1.48 -3.08
C LEU A 251 5.02 -2.97 -2.97
N LYS A 252 5.64 -3.67 -2.01
CA LYS A 252 5.41 -5.09 -1.78
C LYS A 252 5.50 -5.42 -0.29
N GLY A 253 4.42 -5.98 0.27
CA GLY A 253 4.38 -6.41 1.67
C GLY A 253 4.64 -5.28 2.69
N GLY A 254 4.22 -4.06 2.38
CA GLY A 254 4.45 -2.87 3.23
C GLY A 254 5.89 -2.35 3.20
N ARG A 255 6.76 -2.89 2.33
CA ARG A 255 8.05 -2.30 1.97
C ARG A 255 7.89 -1.54 0.67
N GLU A 256 8.42 -0.32 0.65
CA GLU A 256 8.55 0.48 -0.57
C GLU A 256 10.01 0.47 -1.02
N GLU A 257 10.25 0.21 -2.30
CA GLU A 257 11.56 0.26 -2.93
C GLU A 257 11.50 1.24 -4.10
N ILE A 258 12.48 2.14 -4.20
CA ILE A 258 12.57 3.16 -5.23
C ILE A 258 13.93 3.02 -5.90
N VAL A 259 13.94 2.75 -7.19
CA VAL A 259 15.15 2.62 -8.01
C VAL A 259 15.24 3.85 -8.90
N PHE A 260 16.31 4.61 -8.75
CA PHE A 260 16.59 5.78 -9.56
C PHE A 260 17.41 5.43 -10.81
N PRO A 261 17.34 6.24 -11.88
CA PRO A 261 18.11 6.01 -13.11
C PRO A 261 19.63 5.97 -12.91
N ASP A 262 20.14 6.64 -11.87
CA ASP A 262 21.57 6.66 -11.53
C ASP A 262 22.05 5.39 -10.80
N GLY A 263 21.15 4.43 -10.56
CA GLY A 263 21.40 3.18 -9.83
C GLY A 263 21.26 3.31 -8.32
N THR A 264 20.89 4.48 -7.79
CA THR A 264 20.57 4.63 -6.37
C THR A 264 19.28 3.87 -6.06
N VAL A 265 19.29 3.07 -4.99
CA VAL A 265 18.11 2.34 -4.51
C VAL A 265 17.74 2.82 -3.12
N VAL A 266 16.47 3.15 -2.90
CA VAL A 266 15.93 3.56 -1.62
C VAL A 266 14.89 2.55 -1.17
N ILE A 267 15.09 1.94 -0.01
CA ILE A 267 14.18 0.96 0.59
C ILE A 267 13.61 1.57 1.86
N VAL A 268 12.30 1.73 1.93
CA VAL A 268 11.56 2.15 3.12
C VAL A 268 10.82 0.93 3.67
N LYS A 269 11.06 0.62 4.94
CA LYS A 269 10.38 -0.47 5.66
C LYS A 269 9.07 0.02 6.26
N ARG A 270 8.18 -0.91 6.60
CA ARG A 270 6.89 -0.62 7.26
C ARG A 270 7.03 0.18 8.57
N ASN A 271 8.15 0.03 9.29
CA ASN A 271 8.42 0.79 10.51
C ASN A 271 8.97 2.21 10.27
N GLY A 272 9.10 2.64 9.02
CA GLY A 272 9.66 3.94 8.63
C GLY A 272 11.18 3.97 8.49
N ASP A 273 11.89 2.89 8.83
CA ASP A 273 13.34 2.83 8.61
C ASP A 273 13.65 2.88 7.11
N LYS A 274 14.61 3.72 6.74
CA LYS A 274 15.04 3.93 5.36
C LYS A 274 16.46 3.39 5.16
N THR A 275 16.68 2.66 4.08
CA THR A 275 18.02 2.25 3.61
C THR A 275 18.24 2.82 2.22
N ILE A 276 19.36 3.49 1.99
CA ILE A 276 19.76 4.06 0.72
C ILE A 276 21.02 3.33 0.28
N LEU A 277 21.01 2.76 -0.91
CA LEU A 277 22.15 2.13 -1.56
C LEU A 277 22.56 3.06 -2.70
N PHE A 278 23.73 3.66 -2.59
CA PHE A 278 24.25 4.55 -3.62
C PHE A 278 24.98 3.75 -4.71
N SER A 279 24.98 4.28 -5.93
CA SER A 279 25.68 3.67 -7.07
C SER A 279 27.20 3.54 -6.88
N ASN A 280 27.80 4.34 -5.99
CA ASN A 280 29.22 4.24 -5.61
C ASN A 280 29.51 3.15 -4.55
N GLY A 281 28.54 2.30 -4.22
CA GLY A 281 28.67 1.21 -3.24
C GLY A 281 28.52 1.64 -1.77
N GLN A 282 28.33 2.93 -1.49
CA GLN A 282 28.01 3.39 -0.14
C GLN A 282 26.58 3.03 0.23
N LYS A 283 26.34 2.82 1.52
CA LYS A 283 25.01 2.52 2.05
C LYS A 283 24.70 3.44 3.22
N GLU A 284 23.49 3.99 3.28
CA GLU A 284 23.04 4.86 4.35
C GLU A 284 21.74 4.33 4.96
N ILE A 285 21.69 4.22 6.30
CA ILE A 285 20.56 3.68 7.05
C ILE A 285 20.03 4.79 7.96
N HIS A 286 18.75 5.13 7.83
CA HIS A 286 18.06 6.05 8.71
C HIS A 286 17.06 5.26 9.55
N THR A 287 17.18 5.41 10.86
CA THR A 287 16.23 4.89 11.84
C THR A 287 15.76 6.04 12.71
N ALA A 288 14.77 5.80 13.57
CA ALA A 288 14.37 6.78 14.58
C ALA A 288 15.52 7.16 15.55
N GLN A 289 16.50 6.28 15.74
CA GLN A 289 17.56 6.44 16.76
C GLN A 289 18.87 6.98 16.19
N PHE A 290 19.16 6.73 14.91
CA PHE A 290 20.42 7.12 14.30
C PHE A 290 20.35 7.20 12.77
N LYS A 291 21.32 7.91 12.20
CA LYS A 291 21.71 7.83 10.79
C LYS A 291 23.09 7.23 10.67
N ARG A 292 23.24 6.16 9.89
CA ARG A 292 24.51 5.45 9.70
C ARG A 292 24.89 5.42 8.23
N ARG A 293 26.15 5.73 7.92
CA ARG A 293 26.74 5.57 6.60
C ARG A 293 27.85 4.52 6.63
N GLU A 294 27.72 3.52 5.77
CA GLU A 294 28.65 2.43 5.53
C GLU A 294 29.38 2.71 4.21
N PHE A 295 30.70 2.67 4.25
CA PHE A 295 31.57 2.96 3.12
C PHE A 295 32.19 1.66 2.57
N PRO A 296 32.49 1.58 1.26
CA PRO A 296 33.11 0.40 0.66
C PRO A 296 34.44 -0.02 1.27
N ASP A 297 35.18 0.93 1.86
CA ASP A 297 36.43 0.67 2.56
C ASP A 297 36.24 -0.06 3.91
N GLY A 298 34.99 -0.31 4.33
CA GLY A 298 34.62 -0.91 5.61
C GLY A 298 34.46 0.10 6.75
N THR A 299 34.68 1.40 6.50
CA THR A 299 34.43 2.46 7.47
C THR A 299 32.93 2.61 7.68
N VAL A 300 32.50 2.80 8.94
CA VAL A 300 31.11 3.04 9.32
C VAL A 300 31.04 4.30 10.18
N LYS A 301 30.19 5.25 9.80
CA LYS A 301 29.91 6.47 10.56
C LYS A 301 28.47 6.46 11.03
N THR A 302 28.22 6.57 12.33
CA THR A 302 26.87 6.63 12.92
C THR A 302 26.71 7.95 13.65
N VAL A 303 25.64 8.69 13.36
CA VAL A 303 25.20 9.89 14.09
C VAL A 303 23.91 9.52 14.82
N TYR A 304 23.92 9.62 16.14
CA TYR A 304 22.80 9.29 17.01
C TYR A 304 21.89 10.50 17.23
N CYS A 305 20.63 10.27 17.62
CA CYS A 305 19.66 11.31 17.91
C CYS A 305 20.08 12.26 19.04
N ASN A 306 20.92 11.79 19.97
CA ASN A 306 21.52 12.60 21.04
C ASN A 306 22.74 13.43 20.58
N GLY A 307 22.99 13.54 19.28
CA GLY A 307 24.11 14.30 18.71
C GLY A 307 25.47 13.60 18.75
N CYS A 308 25.62 12.49 19.49
CA CYS A 308 26.87 11.74 19.54
C CYS A 308 27.19 11.13 18.16
N GLN A 309 28.48 11.06 17.84
CA GLN A 309 28.95 10.53 16.56
C GLN A 309 29.99 9.44 16.81
N GLU A 310 29.82 8.30 16.16
CA GLU A 310 30.75 7.19 16.18
C GLU A 310 31.32 6.97 14.77
N THR A 311 32.64 6.81 14.66
CA THR A 311 33.31 6.34 13.44
C THR A 311 34.08 5.06 13.77
N LYS A 312 33.67 3.95 13.16
CA LYS A 312 34.38 2.66 13.18
C LYS A 312 35.14 2.53 11.88
N TYR A 313 36.46 2.47 11.95
CA TYR A 313 37.32 2.26 10.79
C TYR A 313 37.49 0.77 10.51
N ALA A 314 37.75 0.40 9.27
CA ALA A 314 38.05 -1.00 8.89
C ALA A 314 39.25 -1.60 9.63
N THR A 315 40.16 -0.74 10.12
CA THR A 315 41.31 -1.15 10.95
C THR A 315 40.92 -1.59 12.38
N GLY A 316 39.65 -1.47 12.77
CA GLY A 316 39.16 -1.74 14.12
C GLY A 316 39.34 -0.57 15.10
N ARG A 317 39.89 0.56 14.66
CA ARG A 317 39.89 1.81 15.42
C ARG A 317 38.46 2.36 15.51
N ILE A 318 38.06 2.83 16.68
CA ILE A 318 36.79 3.49 16.95
C ILE A 318 37.09 4.88 17.50
N LYS A 319 36.40 5.86 16.94
CA LYS A 319 36.42 7.24 17.41
C LYS A 319 34.99 7.69 17.73
N VAL A 320 34.77 8.15 18.96
CA VAL A 320 33.48 8.68 19.42
C VAL A 320 33.64 10.16 19.76
N LYS A 321 32.69 10.96 19.27
CA LYS A 321 32.54 12.37 19.60
C LYS A 321 31.21 12.59 20.32
N ASP A 322 31.21 13.51 21.29
CA ASP A 322 29.98 13.98 21.92
C ASP A 322 29.20 14.94 21.00
N GLU A 323 28.07 15.45 21.51
CA GLU A 323 27.20 16.41 20.81
C GLU A 323 27.89 17.73 20.41
N THR A 324 28.97 18.10 21.11
CA THR A 324 29.76 19.32 20.82
C THR A 324 30.82 19.07 19.75
N GLY A 325 31.01 17.81 19.34
CA GLY A 325 32.05 17.38 18.41
C GLY A 325 33.41 17.10 19.08
N SER A 326 33.48 17.17 20.41
CA SER A 326 34.69 16.86 21.18
C SER A 326 34.92 15.35 21.22
N VAL A 327 36.18 14.93 21.05
CA VAL A 327 36.52 13.50 21.02
C VAL A 327 36.54 12.96 22.45
N ILE A 328 35.65 12.01 22.73
CA ILE A 328 35.53 11.37 24.06
C ILE A 328 36.12 9.95 24.09
N LEU A 329 36.27 9.31 22.93
CA LEU A 329 36.95 8.02 22.78
C LEU A 329 37.71 8.00 21.44
N ASP A 330 38.94 7.52 21.47
CA ASP A 330 39.72 7.24 20.25
C ASP A 330 40.69 6.09 20.54
N GLY A 331 40.42 4.90 20.02
CA GLY A 331 41.19 3.70 20.35
C GLY A 331 40.80 2.48 19.52
N LYS A 332 41.48 1.35 19.72
CA LYS A 332 41.09 0.07 19.10
C LYS A 332 40.04 -0.64 19.95
N TRP A 333 39.04 -1.24 19.32
CA TRP A 333 38.12 -2.14 20.02
C TRP A 333 38.81 -3.47 20.35
N SER A 334 39.37 -3.58 21.56
CA SER A 334 39.70 -4.88 22.15
C SER A 334 38.45 -5.41 22.85
N HIS A 335 37.99 -6.62 22.49
CA HIS A 335 37.00 -7.33 23.30
C HIS A 335 37.46 -7.35 24.77
N PRO A 336 36.56 -7.22 25.76
CA PRO A 336 36.94 -7.53 27.14
C PRO A 336 37.41 -8.99 27.15
N GLN A 337 38.69 -9.20 27.44
CA GLN A 337 39.19 -10.53 27.77
C GLN A 337 38.36 -10.98 28.97
N THR A 338 37.53 -12.00 28.78
CA THR A 338 36.99 -12.79 29.89
C THR A 338 38.20 -13.35 30.62
N HIS A 339 38.57 -12.70 31.72
CA HIS A 339 39.49 -13.28 32.68
C HIS A 339 38.84 -14.59 33.14
N ARG A 340 39.35 -15.72 32.64
CA ARG A 340 39.18 -17.01 33.32
C ARG A 340 39.86 -16.85 34.66
N CYS A 341 39.09 -16.83 35.73
CA CYS A 341 39.60 -17.12 37.06
C CYS A 341 40.19 -18.54 37.03
N ALA A 342 41.45 -18.65 37.42
CA ALA A 342 42.05 -19.88 37.90
C ALA A 342 42.02 -19.85 39.43
#